data_AF-M6G6T9-F1
#
_entry.id   AF-M6G6T9-F1
#
_cell.length_a   1.000
_cell.length_b   1.000
_cell.length_c   1.000
_cell.angle_alpha   90.00
_cell.angle_beta   90.00
_cell.angle_gamma   90.00
#
_symmetry.space_group_name_H-M   'P 1'
#
loop_
_entity.id
_entity.type
_entity.pdbx_description
1 polymer ?
#
loop_
_entity_poly.entity_id
_entity_poly.type
_entity_poly.pdbx_seq_one_letter_code
_entity_poly.pdbx_strand_id
1 'polypeptide(L)' 'MENKDKQIYVLGEAVRDKKTGQKMYVDASWSPEIKCVYYNTSMDSLVKVEVPYEDLEKLIDLDFKARSD' A
#
# COMPACT_ATOMS: atom_id res chain seq x y z
N MET A 1 -15.56 -22.56 -3.07
CA MET A 1 -14.11 -22.33 -2.89
C MET A 1 -13.96 -20.85 -2.61
N GLU A 2 -13.97 -20.46 -1.33
CA GLU A 2 -13.74 -19.06 -0.96
C GLU A 2 -12.27 -18.74 -1.27
N ASN A 3 -11.99 -18.26 -2.49
CA ASN A 3 -10.81 -17.44 -2.72
C ASN A 3 -11.08 -16.11 -2.02
N LYS A 4 -10.99 -16.10 -0.69
CA LYS A 4 -10.62 -14.88 0.02
C LYS A 4 -9.21 -14.60 -0.42
N ASP A 5 -9.07 -13.80 -1.47
CA ASP A 5 -7.82 -13.21 -1.90
C ASP A 5 -7.10 -12.73 -0.65
N LYS A 6 -6.13 -13.52 -0.17
CA LYS A 6 -5.23 -13.06 0.87
C LYS A 6 -4.55 -11.88 0.21
N GLN A 7 -4.94 -10.66 0.58
CA GLN A 7 -4.30 -9.44 0.10
C GLN A 7 -2.85 -9.49 0.58
N ILE A 8 -2.01 -10.14 -0.21
CA ILE A 8 -0.57 -10.22 0.03
C ILE A 8 -0.02 -8.90 -0.48
N TYR A 9 0.32 -8.01 0.44
CA TYR A 9 1.02 -6.78 0.13
C TYR A 9 2.49 -7.11 -0.15
N VAL A 10 3.03 -6.62 -1.26
CA VAL A 10 4.44 -6.81 -1.63
C VAL A 10 5.26 -5.55 -1.34
N LEU A 11 6.54 -5.72 -1.02
CA LEU A 11 7.47 -4.62 -0.81
C LEU A 11 7.44 -3.66 -2.01
N GLY A 12 7.31 -2.36 -1.76
CA GLY A 12 7.20 -1.31 -2.77
C GLY A 12 5.82 -1.17 -3.40
N GLU A 13 4.83 -1.99 -3.03
CA GLU A 13 3.47 -1.87 -3.56
C GLU A 13 2.85 -0.54 -3.11
N ALA A 14 2.24 0.18 -4.06
CA ALA A 14 1.50 1.39 -3.76
C ALA A 14 0.17 1.02 -3.09
N VAL A 15 -0.01 1.51 -1.88
CA VAL A 15 -1.22 1.29 -1.09
C VAL A 15 -1.81 2.62 -0.66
N ARG A 16 -3.09 2.59 -0.35
CA ARG A 16 -3.81 3.73 0.20
C ARG A 16 -4.36 3.34 1.56
N ASP A 17 -4.12 4.20 2.54
CA ASP A 17 -4.78 4.08 3.83
C ASP A 17 -6.24 4.53 3.68
N LYS A 18 -7.21 3.67 4.04
CA LYS A 18 -8.65 3.94 3.89
C LYS A 18 -9.16 5.01 4.84
N LYS A 19 -8.51 5.19 5.99
CA LYS A 19 -8.93 6.15 7.04
C LYS A 19 -8.59 7.58 6.66
N THR A 20 -7.39 7.77 6.15
CA THR A 20 -6.83 9.08 5.80
C THR A 20 -6.89 9.37 4.32
N GLY A 21 -7.06 8.34 3.48
CA GLY A 21 -6.96 8.45 2.03
C GLY A 21 -5.53 8.69 1.54
N GLN A 22 -4.52 8.64 2.43
CA GLN A 22 -3.12 8.93 2.12
C GLN A 22 -2.50 7.80 1.29
N LYS A 23 -1.81 8.17 0.21
CA LYS A 23 -1.00 7.24 -0.58
C LYS A 23 0.30 6.93 0.15
N MET A 24 0.63 5.65 0.25
CA MET A 24 1.80 5.10 0.92
C MET A 24 2.39 3.95 0.10
N TYR A 25 3.55 3.45 0.51
CA TYR A 25 4.24 2.34 -0.13
C TYR A 25 4.61 1.31 0.92
N VAL A 26 4.49 0.02 0.60
CA VAL A 26 4.82 -1.06 1.54
C VAL A 26 6.33 -1.13 1.73
N ASP A 27 6.81 -1.08 2.98
CA ASP A 27 8.22 -1.19 3.39
C ASP A 27 8.58 -2.61 3.88
N ALA A 28 7.59 -3.41 4.30
CA ALA A 28 7.81 -4.82 4.66
C ALA A 28 6.55 -5.67 4.43
N SER A 29 6.72 -6.83 3.77
CA SER A 29 5.63 -7.72 3.32
C SER A 29 5.44 -8.99 4.15
N TRP A 30 6.16 -9.16 5.27
CA TRP A 30 6.24 -10.43 6.01
C TRP A 30 5.78 -10.34 7.47
N SER A 31 4.98 -9.34 7.82
CA SER A 31 4.47 -9.13 9.18
C SER A 31 2.94 -8.95 9.16
N PRO A 32 2.23 -9.33 10.24
CA PRO A 32 0.79 -9.09 10.36
C PRO A 32 0.44 -7.60 10.34
N GLU A 33 1.38 -6.75 10.77
CA GLU A 33 1.35 -5.31 10.60
C GLU A 33 2.14 -4.95 9.34
N ILE A 34 1.46 -4.35 8.36
CA ILE A 34 2.13 -3.91 7.14
C ILE A 34 2.81 -2.58 7.47
N LYS A 35 4.15 -2.59 7.46
CA LYS A 35 4.92 -1.35 7.52
C LYS A 35 4.74 -0.64 6.19
N CYS A 36 4.10 0.51 6.21
CA CYS A 36 3.97 1.42 5.09
C CYS A 36 4.86 2.65 5.30
N VAL A 37 5.33 3.25 4.22
CA VAL A 37 6.09 4.49 4.24
C VAL A 37 5.40 5.51 3.36
N TYR A 38 5.29 6.74 3.84
CA TYR A 38 4.82 7.87 3.05
C TYR A 38 5.76 9.06 3.19
N TYR A 39 5.77 9.92 2.18
CA TYR A 39 6.53 11.15 2.22
C TYR A 39 5.71 12.23 2.94
N ASN A 40 6.24 12.73 4.06
CA ASN A 40 5.65 13.85 4.77
C ASN A 40 6.29 15.15 4.27
N THR A 41 5.53 15.91 3.48
CA THR A 41 5.99 17.19 2.91
C THR A 41 6.23 18.27 3.96
N SER A 42 5.57 18.18 5.11
CA SER A 42 5.72 19.16 6.20
C SER A 42 7.04 18.97 6.95
N MET A 43 7.51 17.72 7.03
CA MET A 43 8.77 17.36 7.71
C MET A 43 9.90 17.03 6.73
N ASP A 44 9.65 17.16 5.42
CA ASP A 44 10.54 16.79 4.33
C ASP A 44 11.22 15.42 4.52
N SER A 45 10.45 14.44 4.99
CA SER A 45 11.00 13.14 5.40
C SER A 45 10.05 11.97 5.14
N LEU A 46 10.62 10.78 5.00
CA LEU A 46 9.90 9.52 4.87
C LEU A 46 9.47 9.04 6.25
N VAL A 47 8.16 8.99 6.48
CA VAL A 47 7.57 8.53 7.73
C VAL A 47 7.09 7.09 7.54
N LYS A 48 7.56 6.20 8.42
CA LYS A 48 7.12 4.81 8.49
C LYS A 48 5.94 4.69 9.45
N VAL A 49 4.89 4.02 9.01
CA VAL A 49 3.68 3.76 9.79
C VAL A 49 3.30 2.30 9.66
N GLU A 50 2.86 1.71 10.76
CA GLU A 50 2.32 0.36 10.78
C GLU A 50 0.81 0.47 10.60
N VAL A 51 0.32 -0.04 9.47
CA VAL A 51 -1.11 -0.01 9.14
C VAL A 51 -1.60 -1.45 9.03
N PRO A 52 -2.72 -1.80 9.68
CA PRO A 52 -3.28 -3.13 9.54
C PRO A 52 -3.74 -3.36 8.10
N TYR A 53 -3.53 -4.57 7.60
CA TYR A 53 -3.80 -4.95 6.21
C TYR A 53 -5.25 -4.70 5.75
N GLU A 54 -6.21 -4.68 6.69
CA GLU A 54 -7.63 -4.45 6.47
C GLU A 54 -7.96 -2.99 6.10
N ASP A 55 -7.20 -2.06 6.69
CA ASP A 55 -7.30 -0.62 6.45
C ASP A 55 -6.53 -0.17 5.22
N LEU A 56 -5.76 -1.07 4.60
CA LEU A 56 -5.05 -0.80 3.36
C LEU A 56 -5.90 -1.17 2.15
N GLU A 57 -5.75 -0.39 1.09
CA GLU A 57 -6.31 -0.65 -0.22
C GLU A 57 -5.19 -0.62 -1.25
N LYS A 58 -5.11 -1.66 -2.08
CA LYS A 58 -4.13 -1.69 -3.16
C LYS A 58 -4.50 -0.66 -4.21
N LEU A 59 -3.56 0.24 -4.52
CA LEU A 59 -3.68 1.08 -5.70
C LEU A 59 -3.22 0.21 -6.88
N ILE A 60 -4.17 -0.48 -7.51
CA ILE A 60 -3.92 -1.13 -8.79
C ILE A 60 -3.61 -0.01 -9.78
N ASP A 61 -2.34 0.08 -10.17
CA ASP A 61 -1.90 0.91 -11.28
C ASP A 61 -2.50 0.32 -12.57
N LEU A 62 -3.76 0.68 -12.84
CA LEU A 62 -4.48 0.37 -14.09
C LEU A 62 -3.78 1.01 -15.32
N ASP A 63 -2.73 1.81 -15.12
CA ASP A 63 -1.99 2.48 -16.18
C ASP A 63 -1.23 1.50 -17.09
N PHE A 64 -0.80 0.33 -16.58
CA PHE A 64 -0.06 -0.65 -17.39
C PHE A 64 -0.92 -1.39 -18.43
N LYS A 65 -2.25 -1.19 -18.49
CA LYS A 65 -3.11 -1.84 -19.48
C LYS A 65 -3.53 -0.93 -20.64
N ALA A 66 -3.14 0.35 -20.65
CA ALA A 66 -3.53 1.29 -21.69
C ALA A 66 -2.51 1.48 -22.83
N ARG A 67 -1.35 0.79 -22.80
CA ARG A 67 -0.33 0.87 -23.86
C ARG A 67 0.04 -0.48 -24.47
N SER A 68 -0.96 -1.27 -24.82
CA SER A 68 -0.81 -2.32 -25.83
C SER A 68 -1.87 -2.07 -26.90
N ASP A 69 -1.62 -1.02 -27.69
CA ASP A 69 -2.26 -0.82 -29.00
C ASP A 69 -1.29 -1.33 -30.07
#